data_AF-A0A9J6N1Y8-F1
#
_entry.id   AF-A0A9J6N1Y8-F1
#
_cell.length_a   1.000
_cell.length_b   1.000
_cell.length_c   1.000
_cell.angle_alpha   90.00
_cell.angle_beta   90.00
_cell.angle_gamma   90.00
#
_symmetry.space_group_name_H-M   'P 1'
#
loop_
_entity.id
_entity.type
_entity.pdbx_description
1 polymer ?
#
loop_
_entity_poly.entity_id
_entity_poly.type
_entity_poly.pdbx_seq_one_letter_code
_entity_poly.pdbx_strand_id
1 'polypeptide(L)'
;MVSELFGIHMKRVGASAPVEKEWRLLYELVASIVSFRKLLVLSEELGFKEHVVRKAYGHCFENLLEDTADLVERLVVQTMPFAFDEFIERLRDESFEVLMCVAGYEIERVYMHRQLWTELFRKKEWRQEEALRIGSRLKALGESENPLPFSAAMIHLYFLLGNDDLALKLAGGVSDVRFVPYMVYWIDYFTGAKLWRRAEPVIEMFLGKLKEYLDWIGSYQSCSAFVRSVMRSIAPYCSENGRVELYERALLVSLPYSFADYEYLLFERGDYERWGELQAFVGLDYYELPKDRVKVVEKERPEVLLGMLHQTAQREIDQKNRSSYRAAVRHLKKLRTLYKKLKRVDDWEYFIEGLLERTKRLRAFHEECQRSKLI
;
A
#
# COMPACT_ATOMS: atom_id res chain seq x y z
N MET A 1 1.78 9.63 -30.76
CA MET A 1 1.12 8.88 -31.85
C MET A 1 -0.03 7.99 -31.37
N VAL A 2 0.18 6.87 -30.64
CA VAL A 2 -0.96 5.99 -30.23
C VAL A 2 -2.01 6.74 -29.41
N SER A 3 -1.60 7.48 -28.37
CA SER A 3 -2.53 8.28 -27.56
C SER A 3 -3.31 9.33 -28.38
N GLU A 4 -2.66 10.00 -29.34
CA GLU A 4 -3.32 11.00 -30.20
C GLU A 4 -4.33 10.35 -31.15
N LEU A 5 -3.95 9.25 -31.79
CA LEU A 5 -4.85 8.47 -32.65
C LEU A 5 -6.03 7.92 -31.85
N PHE A 6 -5.77 7.46 -30.62
CA PHE A 6 -6.82 7.02 -29.71
C PHE A 6 -7.77 8.17 -29.34
N GLY A 7 -7.24 9.37 -29.09
CA GLY A 7 -8.06 10.57 -28.89
C GLY A 7 -8.95 10.91 -30.09
N ILE A 8 -8.44 10.74 -31.31
CA ILE A 8 -9.25 10.92 -32.54
C ILE A 8 -10.33 9.85 -32.64
N HIS A 9 -9.99 8.59 -32.34
CA HIS A 9 -10.95 7.47 -32.28
C HIS A 9 -12.09 7.77 -31.30
N MET A 10 -11.78 8.16 -30.06
CA MET A 10 -12.78 8.47 -29.04
C MET A 10 -13.67 9.66 -29.44
N LYS A 11 -13.13 10.68 -30.10
CA LYS A 11 -13.93 11.79 -30.64
C LYS A 11 -14.91 11.33 -31.72
N ARG A 12 -14.51 10.42 -32.61
CA ARG A 12 -15.39 9.86 -33.66
C ARG A 12 -16.48 8.98 -33.09
N VAL A 13 -16.14 8.16 -32.11
CA VAL A 13 -17.10 7.35 -31.33
C VAL A 13 -18.12 8.28 -30.67
N GLY A 14 -17.68 9.28 -29.91
CA GLY A 14 -18.59 10.23 -29.25
C GLY A 14 -19.48 11.02 -30.22
N ALA A 15 -18.98 11.37 -31.41
CA ALA A 15 -19.77 12.04 -32.45
C ALA A 15 -20.85 11.13 -33.07
N SER A 16 -20.72 9.81 -32.93
CA SER A 16 -21.69 8.82 -33.43
C SER A 16 -22.72 8.42 -32.36
N ALA A 17 -22.66 9.01 -31.17
CA ALA A 17 -23.55 8.67 -30.08
C ALA A 17 -25.00 9.10 -30.40
N PRO A 18 -26.01 8.31 -29.97
CA PRO A 18 -27.41 8.68 -30.08
C PRO A 18 -27.72 10.05 -29.46
N VAL A 19 -28.73 10.74 -30.00
CA VAL A 19 -29.18 12.05 -29.46
C VAL A 19 -29.90 11.88 -28.12
N GLU A 20 -30.65 10.79 -27.98
CA GLU A 20 -31.39 10.48 -26.77
C GLU A 20 -30.43 10.20 -25.61
N LYS A 21 -30.61 10.92 -24.49
CA LYS A 21 -29.69 10.92 -23.37
C LYS A 21 -29.45 9.54 -22.78
N GLU A 22 -30.50 8.73 -22.65
CA GLU A 22 -30.42 7.38 -22.08
C GLU A 22 -29.61 6.45 -23.00
N TRP A 23 -29.93 6.44 -24.30
CA TRP A 23 -29.20 5.66 -25.30
C TRP A 23 -27.75 6.12 -25.45
N ARG A 24 -27.50 7.42 -25.28
CA ARG A 24 -26.14 7.96 -25.28
C ARG A 24 -25.30 7.38 -24.13
N LEU A 25 -25.85 7.25 -22.93
CA LEU A 25 -25.14 6.65 -21.79
C LEU A 25 -24.78 5.20 -22.06
N LEU A 26 -25.74 4.40 -22.52
CA LEU A 26 -25.48 3.00 -22.85
C LEU A 26 -24.47 2.87 -24.00
N TYR A 27 -24.59 3.71 -25.03
CA TYR A 27 -23.65 3.73 -26.15
C TYR A 27 -22.23 4.07 -25.70
N GLU A 28 -22.06 5.14 -24.92
CA GLU A 28 -20.75 5.56 -24.40
C GLU A 28 -20.15 4.47 -23.50
N LEU A 29 -20.97 3.80 -22.66
CA LEU A 29 -20.51 2.70 -21.82
C LEU A 29 -19.97 1.52 -22.66
N VAL A 30 -20.78 1.04 -23.60
CA VAL A 30 -20.38 -0.06 -24.50
C VAL A 30 -19.14 0.34 -25.29
N ALA A 31 -19.09 1.57 -25.78
CA ALA A 31 -17.97 2.06 -26.56
C ALA A 31 -16.68 2.17 -25.74
N SER A 32 -16.74 2.56 -24.47
CA SER A 32 -15.59 2.58 -23.56
C SER A 32 -15.04 1.17 -23.33
N ILE A 33 -15.91 0.19 -23.06
CA ILE A 33 -15.51 -1.21 -22.83
C ILE A 33 -14.91 -1.84 -24.09
N VAL A 34 -15.54 -1.62 -25.26
CA VAL A 34 -15.03 -2.12 -26.54
C VAL A 34 -13.71 -1.43 -26.90
N SER A 35 -13.59 -0.13 -26.67
CA SER A 35 -12.35 0.61 -26.95
C SER A 35 -11.21 0.18 -26.03
N PHE A 36 -11.51 -0.10 -24.76
CA PHE A 36 -10.55 -0.68 -23.81
C PHE A 36 -10.01 -2.01 -24.31
N ARG A 37 -10.90 -2.93 -24.70
CA ARG A 37 -10.52 -4.24 -25.26
C ARG A 37 -9.69 -4.10 -26.54
N LYS A 38 -10.10 -3.24 -27.47
CA LYS A 38 -9.37 -3.01 -28.72
C LYS A 38 -7.99 -2.41 -28.48
N LEU A 39 -7.87 -1.50 -27.51
CA LEU A 39 -6.58 -0.91 -27.14
C LEU A 39 -5.65 -1.95 -26.51
N LEU A 40 -6.18 -2.87 -25.70
CA LEU A 40 -5.41 -4.00 -25.18
C LEU A 40 -4.87 -4.88 -26.31
N VAL A 41 -5.76 -5.33 -27.21
CA VAL A 41 -5.37 -6.17 -28.36
C VAL A 41 -4.32 -5.48 -29.23
N LEU A 42 -4.53 -4.19 -29.56
CA LEU A 42 -3.55 -3.41 -30.31
C LEU A 42 -2.19 -3.35 -29.59
N SER A 43 -2.19 -3.21 -28.26
CA SER A 43 -0.94 -3.16 -27.48
C SER A 43 -0.16 -4.46 -27.57
N GLU A 44 -0.86 -5.60 -27.54
CA GLU A 44 -0.29 -6.93 -27.68
C GLU A 44 0.21 -7.18 -29.12
N GLU A 45 -0.58 -6.82 -30.14
CA GLU A 45 -0.22 -6.95 -31.56
C GLU A 45 1.05 -6.15 -31.92
N LEU A 46 1.21 -4.96 -31.32
CA LEU A 46 2.40 -4.13 -31.52
C LEU A 46 3.63 -4.67 -30.77
N GLY A 47 3.48 -5.69 -29.92
CA GLY A 47 4.57 -6.36 -29.22
C GLY A 47 5.29 -5.48 -28.20
N PHE A 48 4.67 -4.38 -27.76
CA PHE A 48 5.30 -3.48 -26.79
C PHE A 48 5.29 -4.11 -25.39
N LYS A 49 6.42 -4.00 -24.70
CA LYS A 49 6.49 -4.39 -23.28
C LYS A 49 5.54 -3.53 -22.45
N GLU A 50 4.88 -4.11 -21.47
CA GLU A 50 3.86 -3.45 -20.67
C GLU A 50 4.33 -2.11 -20.07
N HIS A 51 5.54 -2.02 -19.51
CA HIS A 51 6.06 -0.76 -18.96
C HIS A 51 6.20 0.37 -20.00
N VAL A 52 6.43 0.02 -21.28
CA VAL A 52 6.48 0.99 -22.39
C VAL A 52 5.08 1.51 -22.69
N VAL A 53 4.11 0.59 -22.76
CA VAL A 53 2.69 0.91 -22.98
C VAL A 53 2.17 1.80 -21.85
N ARG A 54 2.43 1.44 -20.58
CA ARG A 54 2.06 2.23 -19.39
C ARG A 54 2.61 3.66 -19.46
N LYS A 55 3.88 3.82 -19.83
CA LYS A 55 4.50 5.14 -19.96
C LYS A 55 3.98 5.96 -21.14
N ALA A 56 3.68 5.32 -22.27
CA ALA A 56 3.37 6.00 -23.51
C ALA A 56 1.89 6.38 -23.66
N TYR A 57 0.99 5.51 -23.20
CA TYR A 57 -0.46 5.71 -23.29
C TYR A 57 -1.24 4.95 -22.21
N GLY A 58 -0.62 4.67 -21.06
CA GLY A 58 -1.30 4.06 -19.91
C GLY A 58 -2.50 4.87 -19.42
N HIS A 59 -2.39 6.21 -19.47
CA HIS A 59 -3.48 7.12 -19.13
C HIS A 59 -4.73 6.94 -19.99
N CYS A 60 -4.61 6.40 -21.21
CA CYS A 60 -5.78 6.07 -22.01
C CYS A 60 -6.59 4.93 -21.38
N PHE A 61 -5.92 3.94 -20.77
CA PHE A 61 -6.61 2.87 -20.03
C PHE A 61 -7.24 3.42 -18.75
N GLU A 62 -6.50 4.23 -17.99
CA GLU A 62 -6.99 4.87 -16.75
C GLU A 62 -8.27 5.68 -17.03
N ASN A 63 -8.24 6.55 -18.05
CA ASN A 63 -9.41 7.33 -18.45
C ASN A 63 -10.60 6.44 -18.85
N LEU A 64 -10.38 5.35 -19.59
CA LEU A 64 -11.48 4.44 -19.97
C LEU A 64 -12.08 3.73 -18.75
N LEU A 65 -11.26 3.36 -17.76
CA LEU A 65 -11.74 2.76 -16.51
C LEU A 65 -12.56 3.76 -15.71
N GLU A 66 -12.07 5.00 -15.55
CA GLU A 66 -12.78 6.09 -14.87
C GLU A 66 -14.09 6.44 -15.60
N ASP A 67 -14.05 6.66 -16.92
CA ASP A 67 -15.23 6.94 -17.74
C ASP A 67 -16.27 5.83 -17.61
N THR A 68 -15.84 4.56 -17.63
CA THR A 68 -16.75 3.42 -17.44
C THR A 68 -17.38 3.47 -16.06
N ALA A 69 -16.63 3.84 -15.00
CA ALA A 69 -17.16 3.90 -13.64
C ALA A 69 -18.28 4.94 -13.53
N ASP A 70 -17.99 6.14 -14.02
CA ASP A 70 -18.95 7.25 -14.03
C ASP A 70 -20.18 6.93 -14.88
N LEU A 71 -19.99 6.29 -16.04
CA LEU A 71 -21.09 5.91 -16.93
C LEU A 71 -21.98 4.83 -16.30
N VAL A 72 -21.40 3.81 -15.66
CA VAL A 72 -22.16 2.77 -14.96
C VAL A 72 -22.95 3.37 -13.80
N GLU A 73 -22.35 4.23 -12.98
CA GLU A 73 -23.04 4.90 -11.88
C GLU A 73 -24.25 5.69 -12.40
N ARG A 74 -24.05 6.51 -13.44
CA ARG A 74 -25.10 7.33 -14.05
C ARG A 74 -26.21 6.49 -14.70
N LEU A 75 -25.86 5.35 -15.29
CA LEU A 75 -26.80 4.44 -15.93
C LEU A 75 -27.67 3.71 -14.88
N VAL A 76 -27.07 3.23 -13.80
CA VAL A 76 -27.76 2.49 -12.74
C VAL A 76 -28.66 3.38 -11.88
N VAL A 77 -28.33 4.66 -11.73
CA VAL A 77 -29.18 5.65 -11.04
C VAL A 77 -30.45 5.98 -11.85
N GLN A 78 -30.43 5.80 -13.17
CA GLN A 78 -31.58 6.04 -14.04
C GLN A 78 -32.42 4.76 -14.20
N THR A 79 -33.71 4.92 -14.46
CA THR A 79 -34.55 3.76 -14.83
C THR A 79 -34.12 3.28 -16.21
N MET A 80 -33.57 2.06 -16.28
CA MET A 80 -33.17 1.48 -17.56
C MET A 80 -34.40 1.06 -18.38
N PRO A 81 -34.55 1.53 -19.63
CA PRO A 81 -35.59 1.04 -20.53
C PRO A 81 -35.45 -0.45 -20.82
N PHE A 82 -36.56 -1.16 -21.01
CA PHE A 82 -36.54 -2.58 -21.42
C PHE A 82 -35.80 -2.81 -22.74
N ALA A 83 -35.73 -1.79 -23.61
CA ALA A 83 -34.96 -1.85 -24.85
C ALA A 83 -33.45 -2.03 -24.63
N PHE A 84 -32.95 -1.83 -23.41
CA PHE A 84 -31.53 -2.01 -23.08
C PHE A 84 -31.19 -3.47 -22.76
N ASP A 85 -32.19 -4.32 -22.46
CA ASP A 85 -31.96 -5.67 -21.94
C ASP A 85 -31.04 -6.49 -22.85
N GLU A 86 -31.26 -6.48 -24.17
CA GLU A 86 -30.40 -7.19 -25.14
C GLU A 86 -28.94 -6.71 -25.08
N PHE A 87 -28.72 -5.41 -24.96
CA PHE A 87 -27.39 -4.82 -24.90
C PHE A 87 -26.69 -5.15 -23.57
N ILE A 88 -27.42 -5.10 -22.46
CA ILE A 88 -26.89 -5.43 -21.13
C ILE A 88 -26.54 -6.92 -21.03
N GLU A 89 -27.39 -7.80 -21.56
CA GLU A 89 -27.12 -9.24 -21.62
C GLU A 89 -25.91 -9.56 -22.49
N ARG A 90 -25.79 -8.91 -23.65
CA ARG A 90 -24.61 -9.06 -24.50
C ARG A 90 -23.35 -8.52 -23.81
N LEU A 91 -23.44 -7.37 -23.15
CA LEU A 91 -22.30 -6.78 -22.43
C LEU A 91 -21.85 -7.65 -21.26
N ARG A 92 -22.79 -8.30 -20.56
CA ARG A 92 -22.51 -9.31 -19.54
C ARG A 92 -21.69 -10.44 -20.14
N ASP A 93 -22.11 -10.99 -21.28
CA ASP A 93 -21.43 -12.12 -21.91
C ASP A 93 -20.03 -11.78 -22.43
N GLU A 94 -19.88 -10.56 -22.96
CA GLU A 94 -18.60 -10.00 -23.43
C GLU A 94 -17.67 -9.58 -22.27
N SER A 95 -18.19 -9.35 -21.06
CA SER A 95 -17.37 -8.98 -19.90
C SER A 95 -16.36 -10.07 -19.54
N PHE A 96 -16.68 -11.34 -19.78
CA PHE A 96 -15.75 -12.45 -19.62
C PHE A 96 -14.55 -12.34 -20.59
N GLU A 97 -14.77 -11.83 -21.81
CA GLU A 97 -13.72 -11.68 -22.81
C GLU A 97 -12.68 -10.63 -22.39
N VAL A 98 -13.06 -9.66 -21.56
CA VAL A 98 -12.12 -8.68 -20.96
C VAL A 98 -11.06 -9.40 -20.13
N LEU A 99 -11.42 -10.48 -19.43
CA LEU A 99 -10.46 -11.29 -18.65
C LEU A 99 -9.57 -12.19 -19.51
N MET A 100 -9.84 -12.31 -20.81
CA MET A 100 -9.18 -13.28 -21.69
C MET A 100 -8.44 -12.64 -22.87
N CYS A 101 -8.67 -11.35 -23.13
CA CYS A 101 -8.33 -10.75 -24.43
C CYS A 101 -6.82 -10.69 -24.74
N VAL A 102 -5.96 -10.57 -23.72
CA VAL A 102 -4.50 -10.49 -23.85
C VAL A 102 -3.83 -11.07 -22.60
N ALA A 103 -2.54 -11.38 -22.63
CA ALA A 103 -1.83 -11.87 -21.44
C ALA A 103 -1.57 -10.76 -20.39
N GLY A 104 -1.19 -9.55 -20.82
CA GLY A 104 -0.81 -8.44 -19.93
C GLY A 104 -1.97 -7.63 -19.34
N TYR A 105 -1.67 -6.53 -18.65
CA TYR A 105 -2.69 -5.60 -18.11
C TYR A 105 -3.71 -6.26 -17.18
N GLU A 106 -3.24 -7.22 -16.41
CA GLU A 106 -4.07 -8.10 -15.59
C GLU A 106 -4.93 -7.32 -14.58
N ILE A 107 -4.34 -6.30 -13.93
CA ILE A 107 -5.03 -5.48 -12.93
C ILE A 107 -6.16 -4.68 -13.58
N GLU A 108 -5.91 -4.04 -14.71
CA GLU A 108 -6.89 -3.23 -15.43
C GLU A 108 -8.05 -4.09 -15.96
N ARG A 109 -7.73 -5.29 -16.49
CA ARG A 109 -8.74 -6.25 -16.97
C ARG A 109 -9.64 -6.72 -15.83
N VAL A 110 -9.05 -7.03 -14.68
CA VAL A 110 -9.81 -7.41 -13.48
C VAL A 110 -10.62 -6.23 -12.96
N TYR A 111 -10.06 -5.02 -12.95
CA TYR A 111 -10.77 -3.82 -12.48
C TYR A 111 -12.04 -3.57 -13.31
N MET A 112 -11.92 -3.59 -14.64
CA MET A 112 -13.05 -3.45 -15.56
C MET A 112 -14.13 -4.52 -15.29
N HIS A 113 -13.73 -5.79 -15.18
CA HIS A 113 -14.65 -6.89 -14.86
C HIS A 113 -15.36 -6.66 -13.52
N ARG A 114 -14.60 -6.40 -12.45
CA ARG A 114 -15.13 -6.21 -11.10
C ARG A 114 -16.16 -5.10 -11.04
N GLN A 115 -15.88 -3.97 -11.68
CA GLN A 115 -16.75 -2.81 -11.70
C GLN A 115 -18.11 -3.14 -12.34
N LEU A 116 -18.10 -3.80 -13.50
CA LEU A 116 -19.33 -4.21 -14.18
C LEU A 116 -20.15 -5.19 -13.34
N TRP A 117 -19.50 -6.17 -12.70
CA TRP A 117 -20.18 -7.17 -11.89
C TRP A 117 -20.66 -6.66 -10.52
N THR A 118 -19.97 -5.67 -9.95
CA THR A 118 -20.43 -4.98 -8.75
C THR A 118 -21.67 -4.14 -9.06
N GLU A 119 -21.59 -3.29 -10.08
CA GLU A 119 -22.55 -2.20 -10.25
C GLU A 119 -23.66 -2.50 -11.25
N LEU A 120 -23.39 -3.21 -12.34
CA LEU A 120 -24.35 -3.40 -13.43
C LEU A 120 -24.99 -4.80 -13.38
N PHE A 121 -24.18 -5.85 -13.30
CA PHE A 121 -24.65 -7.25 -13.38
C PHE A 121 -25.01 -7.81 -11.99
N ARG A 122 -26.11 -7.30 -11.42
CA ARG A 122 -26.51 -7.58 -10.03
C ARG A 122 -27.37 -8.84 -9.83
N LYS A 123 -27.92 -9.43 -10.89
CA LYS A 123 -28.74 -10.65 -10.80
C LYS A 123 -27.91 -11.81 -10.23
N LYS A 124 -28.47 -12.51 -9.25
CA LYS A 124 -27.78 -13.59 -8.53
C LYS A 124 -27.40 -14.72 -9.48
N GLU A 125 -28.31 -15.08 -10.37
CA GLU A 125 -28.17 -16.14 -11.37
C GLU A 125 -26.99 -15.84 -12.29
N TRP A 126 -26.88 -14.61 -12.78
CA TRP A 126 -25.77 -14.18 -13.64
C TRP A 126 -24.42 -14.30 -12.94
N ARG A 127 -24.34 -13.89 -11.67
CA ARG A 127 -23.10 -13.98 -10.88
C ARG A 127 -22.69 -15.43 -10.64
N GLN A 128 -23.67 -16.33 -10.45
CA GLN A 128 -23.42 -17.77 -10.32
C GLN A 128 -22.93 -18.38 -11.63
N GLU A 129 -23.57 -18.05 -12.75
CA GLU A 129 -23.18 -18.50 -14.09
C GLU A 129 -21.77 -18.05 -14.45
N GLU A 130 -21.43 -16.78 -14.19
CA GLU A 130 -20.08 -16.25 -14.44
C GLU A 130 -19.04 -16.91 -13.53
N ALA A 131 -19.35 -17.13 -12.25
CA ALA A 131 -18.44 -17.83 -11.35
C ALA A 131 -18.16 -19.27 -11.83
N LEU A 132 -19.16 -19.96 -12.37
CA LEU A 132 -19.01 -21.28 -12.99
C LEU A 132 -18.17 -21.22 -14.28
N ARG A 133 -18.39 -20.20 -15.12
CA ARG A 133 -17.64 -19.96 -16.37
C ARG A 133 -16.16 -19.72 -16.08
N ILE A 134 -15.85 -18.83 -15.14
CA ILE A 134 -14.49 -18.53 -14.69
C ILE A 134 -13.86 -19.75 -14.01
N GLY A 135 -14.60 -20.48 -13.16
CA GLY A 135 -14.13 -21.70 -12.53
C GLY A 135 -13.77 -22.80 -13.54
N SER A 136 -14.54 -22.92 -14.61
CA SER A 136 -14.24 -23.85 -15.71
C SER A 136 -12.97 -23.43 -16.47
N ARG A 137 -12.81 -22.13 -16.74
CA ARG A 137 -11.60 -21.61 -17.38
C ARG A 137 -10.35 -21.81 -16.52
N LEU A 138 -10.42 -21.53 -15.22
CA LEU A 138 -9.32 -21.77 -14.28
C LEU A 138 -8.79 -23.20 -14.33
N LYS A 139 -9.69 -24.19 -14.44
CA LYS A 139 -9.31 -25.62 -14.55
C LYS A 139 -8.68 -25.98 -15.90
N ALA A 140 -8.94 -25.19 -16.93
CA ALA A 140 -8.47 -25.40 -18.29
C ALA A 140 -7.27 -24.50 -18.65
N LEU A 141 -6.68 -23.79 -17.69
CA LEU A 141 -5.48 -22.98 -17.92
C LEU A 141 -4.28 -23.88 -18.23
N GLY A 142 -3.51 -23.50 -19.26
CA GLY A 142 -2.19 -24.07 -19.50
C GLY A 142 -1.17 -23.64 -18.45
N GLU A 143 -0.05 -24.36 -18.36
CA GLU A 143 1.02 -24.09 -17.38
C GLU A 143 1.64 -22.68 -17.51
N SER A 144 1.61 -22.10 -18.71
CA SER A 144 2.15 -20.77 -19.00
C SER A 144 1.16 -19.63 -18.76
N GLU A 145 -0.11 -19.92 -18.47
CA GLU A 145 -1.16 -18.92 -18.34
C GLU A 145 -1.28 -18.44 -16.89
N ASN A 146 -1.45 -17.13 -16.70
CA ASN A 146 -1.56 -16.57 -15.36
C ASN A 146 -2.97 -16.82 -14.78
N PRO A 147 -3.12 -17.55 -13.66
CA PRO A 147 -4.41 -17.80 -13.05
C PRO A 147 -4.98 -16.61 -12.25
N LEU A 148 -4.18 -15.57 -11.98
CA LEU A 148 -4.56 -14.50 -11.06
C LEU A 148 -5.77 -13.67 -11.49
N PRO A 149 -5.90 -13.24 -12.77
CA PRO A 149 -7.08 -12.47 -13.19
C PRO A 149 -8.39 -13.21 -12.91
N PHE A 150 -8.43 -14.49 -13.27
CA PHE A 150 -9.59 -15.36 -13.06
C PHE A 150 -9.82 -15.65 -11.58
N SER A 151 -8.75 -15.86 -10.80
CA SER A 151 -8.87 -16.09 -9.35
C SER A 151 -9.45 -14.85 -8.67
N ALA A 152 -8.92 -13.67 -8.99
CA ALA A 152 -9.36 -12.38 -8.47
C ALA A 152 -10.80 -12.04 -8.84
N ALA A 153 -11.24 -12.39 -10.05
CA ALA A 153 -12.62 -12.21 -10.51
C ALA A 153 -13.59 -13.22 -9.86
N MET A 154 -13.20 -14.49 -9.76
CA MET A 154 -14.01 -15.53 -9.12
C MET A 154 -14.24 -15.23 -7.62
N ILE A 155 -13.18 -14.86 -6.90
CA ILE A 155 -13.28 -14.48 -5.48
C ILE A 155 -14.20 -13.26 -5.32
N HIS A 156 -14.08 -12.28 -6.22
CA HIS A 156 -14.96 -11.11 -6.23
C HIS A 156 -16.43 -11.49 -6.38
N LEU A 157 -16.76 -12.39 -7.32
CA LEU A 157 -18.13 -12.89 -7.49
C LEU A 157 -18.66 -13.59 -6.24
N TYR A 158 -17.83 -14.38 -5.55
CA TYR A 158 -18.26 -15.02 -4.30
C TYR A 158 -18.52 -14.01 -3.18
N PHE A 159 -17.73 -12.94 -3.09
CA PHE A 159 -18.07 -11.82 -2.21
C PHE A 159 -19.40 -11.16 -2.62
N LEU A 160 -19.64 -10.93 -3.92
CA LEU A 160 -20.90 -10.34 -4.39
C LEU A 160 -22.13 -11.25 -4.19
N LEU A 161 -21.92 -12.57 -4.12
CA LEU A 161 -22.93 -13.58 -3.80
C LEU A 161 -23.16 -13.73 -2.29
N GLY A 162 -22.39 -13.05 -1.45
CA GLY A 162 -22.44 -13.15 0.01
C GLY A 162 -21.85 -14.45 0.57
N ASN A 163 -21.06 -15.18 -0.21
CA ASN A 163 -20.37 -16.39 0.22
C ASN A 163 -18.95 -16.07 0.69
N ASP A 164 -18.86 -15.32 1.79
CA ASP A 164 -17.62 -14.76 2.31
C ASP A 164 -16.63 -15.85 2.75
N ASP A 165 -17.12 -16.91 3.38
CA ASP A 165 -16.27 -18.03 3.83
C ASP A 165 -15.55 -18.69 2.65
N LEU A 166 -16.25 -18.93 1.55
CA LEU A 166 -15.64 -19.49 0.34
C LEU A 166 -14.69 -18.48 -0.32
N ALA A 167 -15.09 -17.21 -0.42
CA ALA A 167 -14.24 -16.16 -0.98
C ALA A 167 -12.92 -16.03 -0.21
N LEU A 168 -12.98 -15.98 1.12
CA LEU A 168 -11.81 -15.93 2.00
C LEU A 168 -10.97 -17.20 1.90
N LYS A 169 -11.59 -18.39 1.87
CA LYS A 169 -10.86 -19.66 1.69
C LYS A 169 -10.07 -19.68 0.37
N LEU A 170 -10.72 -19.24 -0.72
CA LEU A 170 -10.08 -19.17 -2.03
C LEU A 170 -8.94 -18.15 -2.05
N ALA A 171 -9.16 -16.94 -1.51
CA ALA A 171 -8.14 -15.90 -1.39
C ALA A 171 -6.94 -16.34 -0.54
N GLY A 172 -7.19 -17.02 0.58
CA GLY A 172 -6.15 -17.57 1.44
C GLY A 172 -5.29 -18.62 0.72
N GLY A 173 -5.91 -19.43 -0.15
CA GLY A 173 -5.25 -20.47 -0.95
C GLY A 173 -4.41 -19.96 -2.12
N VAL A 174 -4.50 -18.67 -2.49
CA VAL A 174 -3.63 -18.10 -3.53
C VAL A 174 -2.24 -17.83 -2.93
N SER A 175 -1.24 -18.60 -3.36
CA SER A 175 0.15 -18.49 -2.90
C SER A 175 0.95 -17.42 -3.64
N ASP A 176 0.54 -17.03 -4.84
CA ASP A 176 1.25 -16.03 -5.63
C ASP A 176 1.11 -14.63 -5.00
N VAL A 177 2.25 -14.04 -4.63
CA VAL A 177 2.34 -12.71 -4.01
C VAL A 177 1.73 -11.61 -4.86
N ARG A 178 1.70 -11.77 -6.19
CA ARG A 178 1.08 -10.80 -7.11
C ARG A 178 -0.43 -10.70 -6.92
N PHE A 179 -1.03 -11.58 -6.11
CA PHE A 179 -2.43 -11.50 -5.71
C PHE A 179 -2.72 -10.34 -4.73
N VAL A 180 -1.73 -9.92 -3.93
CA VAL A 180 -1.93 -8.98 -2.81
C VAL A 180 -2.57 -7.64 -3.23
N PRO A 181 -2.18 -6.98 -4.34
CA PRO A 181 -2.83 -5.75 -4.79
C PRO A 181 -4.34 -5.88 -5.05
N TYR A 182 -4.81 -7.06 -5.49
CA TYR A 182 -6.23 -7.27 -5.76
C TYR A 182 -7.09 -7.23 -4.49
N MET A 183 -6.50 -7.49 -3.31
CA MET A 183 -7.22 -7.48 -2.03
C MET A 183 -7.56 -6.07 -1.57
N VAL A 184 -6.78 -5.07 -1.97
CA VAL A 184 -6.99 -3.65 -1.61
C VAL A 184 -8.38 -3.18 -2.03
N TYR A 185 -8.83 -3.61 -3.22
CA TYR A 185 -10.18 -3.34 -3.70
C TYR A 185 -11.27 -3.79 -2.71
N TRP A 186 -11.16 -4.98 -2.12
CA TRP A 186 -12.18 -5.47 -1.18
C TRP A 186 -12.13 -4.73 0.16
N ILE A 187 -10.94 -4.31 0.59
CA ILE A 187 -10.78 -3.44 1.77
C ILE A 187 -11.51 -2.12 1.51
N ASP A 188 -11.24 -1.45 0.39
CA ASP A 188 -11.89 -0.19 0.02
C ASP A 188 -13.40 -0.35 -0.17
N TYR A 189 -13.83 -1.39 -0.89
CA TYR A 189 -15.23 -1.67 -1.18
C TYR A 189 -16.05 -1.93 0.09
N PHE A 190 -15.60 -2.85 0.96
CA PHE A 190 -16.31 -3.13 2.21
C PHE A 190 -16.25 -1.96 3.18
N THR A 191 -15.15 -1.22 3.20
CA THR A 191 -15.00 -0.05 4.07
C THR A 191 -15.91 1.09 3.62
N GLY A 192 -15.92 1.41 2.32
CA GLY A 192 -16.79 2.44 1.74
C GLY A 192 -18.28 2.12 1.91
N ALA A 193 -18.66 0.85 1.76
CA ALA A 193 -20.02 0.37 2.00
C ALA A 193 -20.37 0.21 3.50
N LYS A 194 -19.47 0.53 4.41
CA LYS A 194 -19.61 0.34 5.88
C LYS A 194 -19.92 -1.10 6.30
N LEU A 195 -19.48 -2.08 5.51
CA LEU A 195 -19.61 -3.51 5.76
C LEU A 195 -18.47 -4.02 6.65
N TRP A 196 -18.36 -3.46 7.86
CA TRP A 196 -17.21 -3.63 8.76
C TRP A 196 -16.88 -5.10 9.06
N ARG A 197 -17.90 -5.93 9.30
CA ARG A 197 -17.72 -7.37 9.57
C ARG A 197 -17.07 -8.12 8.40
N ARG A 198 -17.22 -7.62 7.18
CA ARG A 198 -16.63 -8.20 5.96
C ARG A 198 -15.25 -7.62 5.66
N ALA A 199 -15.01 -6.37 6.04
CA ALA A 199 -13.71 -5.71 5.86
C ALA A 199 -12.62 -6.37 6.74
N GLU A 200 -12.92 -6.64 8.02
CA GLU A 200 -11.92 -7.12 8.98
C GLU A 200 -11.18 -8.39 8.54
N PRO A 201 -11.85 -9.49 8.13
CA PRO A 201 -11.14 -10.72 7.74
C PRO A 201 -10.26 -10.52 6.50
N VAL A 202 -10.66 -9.64 5.58
CA VAL A 202 -9.86 -9.29 4.40
C VAL A 202 -8.61 -8.52 4.82
N ILE A 203 -8.74 -7.53 5.72
CA ILE A 203 -7.59 -6.76 6.24
C ILE A 203 -6.61 -7.69 6.95
N GLU A 204 -7.08 -8.55 7.86
CA GLU A 204 -6.19 -9.47 8.60
C GLU A 204 -5.45 -10.42 7.65
N MET A 205 -6.15 -10.99 6.66
CA MET A 205 -5.53 -11.84 5.65
C MET A 205 -4.52 -11.08 4.79
N PHE A 206 -4.86 -9.86 4.39
CA PHE A 206 -4.00 -8.99 3.60
C PHE A 206 -2.69 -8.69 4.35
N LEU A 207 -2.78 -8.32 5.64
CA LEU A 207 -1.60 -8.06 6.47
C LEU A 207 -0.72 -9.30 6.60
N GLY A 208 -1.30 -10.51 6.67
CA GLY A 208 -0.56 -11.76 6.68
C GLY A 208 0.26 -12.02 5.40
N LYS A 209 -0.13 -11.45 4.25
CA LYS A 209 0.56 -11.59 2.96
C LYS A 209 1.41 -10.36 2.59
N LEU A 210 1.25 -9.24 3.29
CA LEU A 210 1.84 -7.95 2.92
C LEU A 210 3.37 -8.00 2.86
N LYS A 211 4.02 -8.60 3.87
CA LYS A 211 5.49 -8.63 3.96
C LYS A 211 6.12 -9.32 2.75
N GLU A 212 5.63 -10.51 2.40
CA GLU A 212 6.15 -11.29 1.27
C GLU A 212 5.98 -10.54 -0.05
N TYR A 213 4.88 -9.80 -0.21
CA TYR A 213 4.66 -8.96 -1.38
C TYR A 213 5.61 -7.75 -1.44
N LEU A 214 5.89 -7.09 -0.31
CA LEU A 214 6.86 -5.99 -0.25
C LEU A 214 8.28 -6.48 -0.57
N ASP A 215 8.65 -7.67 -0.08
CA ASP A 215 9.93 -8.31 -0.39
C ASP A 215 10.04 -8.61 -1.90
N TRP A 216 8.94 -9.02 -2.54
CA TRP A 216 8.88 -9.26 -3.99
C TRP A 216 9.00 -7.98 -4.83
N ILE A 217 8.37 -6.87 -4.41
CA ILE A 217 8.52 -5.58 -5.10
C ILE A 217 9.99 -5.12 -5.07
N GLY A 218 10.64 -5.26 -3.92
CA GLY A 218 12.07 -5.01 -3.70
C GLY A 218 12.54 -3.54 -3.79
N SER A 219 11.86 -2.68 -4.57
CA SER A 219 12.18 -1.26 -4.67
C SER A 219 11.57 -0.47 -3.51
N TYR A 220 12.42 0.27 -2.78
CA TYR A 220 11.96 1.12 -1.68
C TYR A 220 10.90 2.14 -2.11
N GLN A 221 11.05 2.75 -3.29
CA GLN A 221 10.07 3.73 -3.79
C GLN A 221 8.71 3.07 -4.05
N SER A 222 8.70 1.91 -4.71
CA SER A 222 7.47 1.17 -5.02
C SER A 222 6.80 0.63 -3.75
N CYS A 223 7.58 0.08 -2.81
CA CYS A 223 7.08 -0.36 -1.51
C CYS A 223 6.48 0.81 -0.72
N SER A 224 7.16 1.96 -0.66
CA SER A 224 6.66 3.15 0.03
C SER A 224 5.37 3.71 -0.59
N ALA A 225 5.28 3.72 -1.92
CA ALA A 225 4.07 4.14 -2.62
C ALA A 225 2.90 3.18 -2.34
N PHE A 226 3.15 1.87 -2.38
CA PHE A 226 2.15 0.85 -2.10
C PHE A 226 1.66 0.91 -0.64
N VAL A 227 2.58 0.96 0.32
CA VAL A 227 2.24 1.07 1.76
C VAL A 227 1.42 2.31 2.05
N ARG A 228 1.77 3.47 1.47
CA ARG A 228 0.97 4.69 1.62
C ARG A 228 -0.45 4.52 1.08
N SER A 229 -0.61 3.87 -0.08
CA SER A 229 -1.92 3.57 -0.66
C SER A 229 -2.74 2.67 0.27
N VAL A 230 -2.13 1.59 0.77
CA VAL A 230 -2.78 0.61 1.64
C VAL A 230 -3.16 1.21 3.00
N MET A 231 -2.29 2.05 3.59
CA MET A 231 -2.62 2.73 4.85
C MET A 231 -3.82 3.64 4.69
N ARG A 232 -3.99 4.28 3.52
CA ARG A 232 -5.19 5.07 3.20
C ARG A 232 -6.45 4.21 3.12
N SER A 233 -6.35 2.99 2.59
CA SER A 233 -7.46 2.03 2.52
C SER A 233 -7.86 1.46 3.88
N ILE A 234 -6.89 1.17 4.76
CA ILE A 234 -7.13 0.57 6.08
C ILE A 234 -7.56 1.61 7.13
N ALA A 235 -7.06 2.85 7.04
CA ALA A 235 -7.27 3.87 8.07
C ALA A 235 -8.76 4.16 8.39
N PRO A 236 -9.69 4.28 7.41
CA PRO A 236 -11.09 4.55 7.72
C PRO A 236 -11.75 3.42 8.52
N TYR A 237 -11.47 2.15 8.18
CA TYR A 237 -11.94 1.01 8.96
C TYR A 237 -11.47 1.10 10.42
N CYS A 238 -10.17 1.34 10.62
CA CYS A 238 -9.57 1.41 11.94
C CYS A 238 -10.10 2.58 12.78
N SER A 239 -10.25 3.76 12.18
CA SER A 239 -10.75 4.95 12.87
C SER A 239 -12.21 4.78 13.30
N GLU A 240 -13.09 4.36 12.40
CA GLU A 240 -14.53 4.23 12.66
C GLU A 240 -14.88 3.10 13.62
N ASN A 241 -14.06 2.04 13.69
CA ASN A 241 -14.30 0.88 14.55
C ASN A 241 -13.42 0.87 15.80
N GLY A 242 -12.65 1.93 16.08
CA GLY A 242 -11.73 1.99 17.22
C GLY A 242 -10.62 0.94 17.18
N ARG A 243 -10.28 0.40 16.01
CA ARG A 243 -9.27 -0.66 15.80
C ARG A 243 -7.86 -0.07 15.64
N VAL A 244 -7.49 0.73 16.63
CA VAL A 244 -6.19 1.39 16.78
C VAL A 244 -5.04 0.39 16.72
N GLU A 245 -5.17 -0.75 17.41
CA GLU A 245 -4.13 -1.79 17.43
C GLU A 245 -3.94 -2.45 16.06
N LEU A 246 -5.01 -2.63 15.29
CA LEU A 246 -4.92 -3.18 13.94
C LEU A 246 -4.16 -2.24 13.00
N TYR A 247 -4.41 -0.93 13.11
CA TYR A 247 -3.68 0.07 12.32
C TYR A 247 -2.20 0.09 12.69
N GLU A 248 -1.89 0.01 13.98
CA GLU A 248 -0.51 -0.08 14.46
C GLU A 248 0.20 -1.34 13.95
N ARG A 249 -0.47 -2.51 13.97
CA ARG A 249 0.08 -3.73 13.36
C ARG A 249 0.31 -3.58 11.87
N ALA A 250 -0.59 -2.91 11.14
CA ALA A 250 -0.45 -2.65 9.71
C ALA A 250 0.81 -1.82 9.42
N LEU A 251 1.07 -0.80 10.24
CA LEU A 251 2.30 -0.02 10.19
C LEU A 251 3.53 -0.86 10.52
N LEU A 252 3.51 -1.65 11.59
CA LEU A 252 4.62 -2.50 11.99
C LEU A 252 5.03 -3.52 10.92
N VAL A 253 4.06 -4.23 10.33
CA VAL A 253 4.31 -5.23 9.28
C VAL A 253 4.87 -4.60 8.00
N SER A 254 4.62 -3.31 7.77
CA SER A 254 5.07 -2.58 6.59
C SER A 254 6.36 -1.78 6.79
N LEU A 255 7.03 -1.92 7.94
CA LEU A 255 8.37 -1.36 8.14
C LEU A 255 9.38 -1.97 7.15
N PRO A 256 10.35 -1.19 6.65
CA PRO A 256 10.66 0.20 7.02
C PRO A 256 9.86 1.26 6.26
N TYR A 257 8.94 0.88 5.38
CA TYR A 257 8.27 1.80 4.44
C TYR A 257 7.19 2.66 5.10
N SER A 258 6.67 2.23 6.25
CA SER A 258 5.70 2.94 7.09
C SER A 258 6.34 3.78 8.21
N PHE A 259 7.68 3.92 8.23
CA PHE A 259 8.40 4.52 9.35
C PHE A 259 7.85 5.89 9.76
N ALA A 260 7.61 6.78 8.81
CA ALA A 260 7.15 8.14 9.10
C ALA A 260 5.76 8.14 9.77
N ASP A 261 4.85 7.30 9.29
CA ASP A 261 3.49 7.20 9.82
C ASP A 261 3.50 6.54 11.22
N TYR A 262 4.36 5.54 11.43
CA TYR A 262 4.50 4.88 12.73
C TYR A 262 5.19 5.76 13.77
N GLU A 263 6.25 6.48 13.37
CA GLU A 263 6.92 7.49 14.21
C GLU A 263 5.92 8.52 14.71
N TYR A 264 5.11 9.05 13.79
CA TYR A 264 4.08 10.04 14.10
C TYR A 264 3.05 9.46 15.08
N LEU A 265 2.53 8.27 14.79
CA LEU A 265 1.53 7.60 15.63
C LEU A 265 2.01 7.41 17.08
N LEU A 266 3.22 6.87 17.27
CA LEU A 266 3.79 6.63 18.59
C LEU A 266 3.97 7.94 19.36
N PHE A 267 4.48 8.96 18.66
CA PHE A 267 4.76 10.24 19.29
C PHE A 267 3.49 10.97 19.72
N GLU A 268 2.45 10.98 18.87
CA GLU A 268 1.15 11.59 19.21
C GLU A 268 0.45 10.88 20.39
N ARG A 269 0.70 9.58 20.57
CA ARG A 269 0.21 8.81 21.73
C ARG A 269 1.06 8.98 22.98
N GLY A 270 2.20 9.66 22.89
CA GLY A 270 3.16 9.79 23.99
C GLY A 270 3.92 8.49 24.31
N ASP A 271 3.93 7.52 23.39
CA ASP A 271 4.66 6.26 23.55
C ASP A 271 6.14 6.45 23.18
N TYR A 272 6.82 7.24 24.00
CA TYR A 272 8.20 7.65 23.75
C TYR A 272 9.20 6.50 23.86
N GLU A 273 8.88 5.44 24.60
CA GLU A 273 9.72 4.24 24.70
C GLU A 273 9.79 3.52 23.35
N ARG A 274 8.62 3.14 22.79
CA ARG A 274 8.56 2.52 21.46
C ARG A 274 9.07 3.45 20.37
N TRP A 275 8.85 4.76 20.51
CA TRP A 275 9.41 5.74 19.59
C TRP A 275 10.93 5.65 19.56
N GLY A 276 11.59 5.57 20.72
CA GLY A 276 13.05 5.41 20.81
C GLY A 276 13.54 4.09 20.23
N GLU A 277 12.83 2.99 20.49
CA GLU A 277 13.11 1.68 19.88
C GLU A 277 13.01 1.72 18.35
N LEU A 278 12.01 2.42 17.80
CA LEU A 278 11.84 2.60 16.36
C LEU A 278 13.01 3.39 15.75
N GLN A 279 13.48 4.46 16.42
CA GLN A 279 14.66 5.20 15.94
C GLN A 279 15.90 4.31 15.93
N ALA A 280 16.10 3.50 16.98
CA ALA A 280 17.21 2.56 17.08
C ALA A 280 17.11 1.45 16.02
N PHE A 281 15.91 0.96 15.71
CA PHE A 281 15.65 -0.03 14.66
C PHE A 281 16.09 0.45 13.27
N VAL A 282 15.82 1.72 12.93
CA VAL A 282 16.26 2.32 11.65
C VAL A 282 17.73 2.78 11.69
N GLY A 283 18.36 2.75 12.86
CA GLY A 283 19.76 3.08 13.04
C GLY A 283 20.05 4.58 13.09
N LEU A 284 19.05 5.39 13.43
CA LEU A 284 19.21 6.84 13.55
C LEU A 284 20.03 7.20 14.79
N ASP A 285 21.04 8.04 14.59
CA ASP A 285 21.83 8.64 15.65
C ASP A 285 21.08 9.79 16.32
N TYR A 286 21.47 10.11 17.56
CA TYR A 286 20.83 11.18 18.34
C TYR A 286 20.74 12.53 17.61
N TYR A 287 21.74 12.89 16.80
CA TYR A 287 21.74 14.17 16.07
C TYR A 287 20.96 14.15 14.75
N GLU A 288 20.60 12.97 14.27
CA GLU A 288 19.73 12.80 13.10
C GLU A 288 18.24 12.94 13.49
N LEU A 289 17.94 12.84 14.79
CA LEU A 289 16.59 13.01 15.31
C LEU A 289 16.08 14.45 15.12
N PRO A 290 14.79 14.63 14.80
CA PRO A 290 14.17 15.96 14.74
C PRO A 290 14.28 16.69 16.09
N LYS A 291 14.79 17.92 16.07
CA LYS A 291 15.10 18.70 17.28
C LYS A 291 13.86 18.99 18.13
N ASP A 292 12.73 19.18 17.49
CA ASP A 292 11.42 19.37 18.11
C ASP A 292 10.99 18.10 18.87
N ARG A 293 11.09 16.93 18.24
CA ARG A 293 10.82 15.63 18.87
C ARG A 293 11.73 15.41 20.10
N VAL A 294 13.04 15.62 19.93
CA VAL A 294 14.03 15.46 21.02
C VAL A 294 13.71 16.34 22.24
N LYS A 295 13.27 17.59 22.04
CA LYS A 295 12.92 18.49 23.15
C LYS A 295 11.76 17.97 23.98
N VAL A 296 10.73 17.41 23.32
CA VAL A 296 9.58 16.82 24.00
C VAL A 296 10.01 15.57 24.76
N VAL A 297 10.73 14.64 24.11
CA VAL A 297 11.18 13.40 24.79
C VAL A 297 12.11 13.72 25.96
N GLU A 298 13.02 14.68 25.81
CA GLU A 298 13.89 15.12 26.92
C GLU A 298 13.08 15.65 28.10
N LYS A 299 11.95 16.32 27.85
CA LYS A 299 11.07 16.85 28.90
C LYS A 299 10.24 15.76 29.55
N GLU A 300 9.57 14.94 28.74
CA GLU A 300 8.54 14.00 29.21
C GLU A 300 9.14 12.65 29.63
N ARG A 301 10.10 12.09 28.86
CA ARG A 301 10.73 10.78 29.10
C ARG A 301 12.24 10.77 28.76
N PRO A 302 13.09 11.50 29.53
CA PRO A 302 14.51 11.64 29.23
C PRO A 302 15.31 10.32 29.25
N GLU A 303 14.81 9.25 29.88
CA GLU A 303 15.47 7.94 29.90
C GLU A 303 15.63 7.34 28.50
N VAL A 304 14.67 7.60 27.60
CA VAL A 304 14.69 7.11 26.21
C VAL A 304 15.95 7.58 25.48
N LEU A 305 16.34 8.83 25.70
CA LEU A 305 17.51 9.43 25.06
C LEU A 305 18.83 8.93 25.64
N LEU A 306 18.86 8.43 26.89
CA LEU A 306 20.08 7.91 27.50
C LEU A 306 20.63 6.73 26.71
N GLY A 307 19.77 5.75 26.38
CA GLY A 307 20.16 4.54 25.66
C GLY A 307 20.80 4.87 24.30
N MET A 308 20.12 5.72 23.52
CA MET A 308 20.60 6.15 22.21
C MET A 308 21.94 6.90 22.30
N LEU A 309 22.08 7.81 23.27
CA LEU A 309 23.30 8.59 23.46
C LEU A 309 24.49 7.73 23.90
N HIS A 310 24.27 6.73 24.76
CA HIS A 310 25.31 5.78 25.17
C HIS A 310 25.82 4.96 23.99
N GLN A 311 24.91 4.41 23.19
CA GLN A 311 25.25 3.63 22.00
C GLN A 311 26.00 4.49 20.97
N THR A 312 25.51 5.70 20.71
CA THR A 312 26.15 6.63 19.75
C THR A 312 27.55 7.02 20.21
N ALA A 313 27.71 7.40 21.49
CA ALA A 313 29.02 7.77 22.05
C ALA A 313 30.02 6.61 21.97
N GLN A 314 29.58 5.38 22.27
CA GLN A 314 30.44 4.19 22.18
C GLN A 314 30.88 3.93 20.73
N ARG A 315 29.94 3.96 19.78
CA ARG A 315 30.22 3.79 18.34
C ARG A 315 31.25 4.80 17.84
N GLU A 316 31.15 6.05 18.25
CA GLU A 316 32.10 7.11 17.85
C GLU A 316 33.48 6.95 18.50
N ILE A 317 33.56 6.47 19.75
CA ILE A 317 34.83 6.11 20.38
C ILE A 317 35.50 4.96 19.60
N ASP A 318 34.72 3.99 19.15
CA ASP A 318 35.23 2.81 18.45
C ASP A 318 35.77 3.13 17.04
N GLN A 319 35.39 4.26 16.43
CA GLN A 319 35.94 4.75 15.16
C GLN A 319 37.40 5.23 15.24
N LYS A 320 37.95 5.42 16.45
CA LYS A 320 39.37 5.69 16.73
C LYS A 320 40.02 6.83 15.95
N ASN A 321 39.29 7.90 15.66
CA ASN A 321 39.82 9.10 15.02
C ASN A 321 39.42 10.38 15.78
N ARG A 322 40.16 11.47 15.57
CA ARG A 322 40.02 12.70 16.38
C ARG A 322 38.66 13.37 16.18
N SER A 323 38.09 13.34 14.97
CA SER A 323 36.75 13.89 14.70
C SER A 323 35.67 13.15 15.46
N SER A 324 35.71 11.81 15.48
CA SER A 324 34.72 10.99 16.19
C SER A 324 34.87 11.10 17.70
N TYR A 325 36.09 11.25 18.25
CA TYR A 325 36.25 11.54 19.68
C TYR A 325 35.62 12.87 20.09
N ARG A 326 35.72 13.92 19.26
CA ARG A 326 35.04 15.20 19.53
C ARG A 326 33.52 15.04 19.54
N ALA A 327 33.00 14.21 18.65
CA ALA A 327 31.57 13.91 18.62
C ALA A 327 31.15 13.13 19.88
N ALA A 328 31.92 12.12 20.28
CA ALA A 328 31.62 11.30 21.45
C ALA A 328 31.57 12.15 22.72
N VAL A 329 32.53 13.06 22.86
CA VAL A 329 32.58 14.02 23.96
C VAL A 329 31.36 14.95 24.01
N ARG A 330 30.78 15.34 22.86
CA ARG A 330 29.51 16.09 22.84
C ARG A 330 28.35 15.23 23.35
N HIS A 331 28.26 13.97 22.96
CA HIS A 331 27.24 13.05 23.47
C HIS A 331 27.41 12.77 24.96
N LEU A 332 28.63 12.56 25.45
CA LEU A 332 28.94 12.39 26.87
C LEU A 332 28.53 13.61 27.71
N LYS A 333 28.74 14.83 27.20
CA LYS A 333 28.24 16.06 27.86
C LYS A 333 26.72 16.07 27.96
N LYS A 334 26.03 15.64 26.90
CA LYS A 334 24.57 15.56 26.90
C LYS A 334 24.07 14.48 27.86
N LEU A 335 24.71 13.30 27.89
CA LEU A 335 24.47 12.25 28.89
C LEU A 335 24.58 12.80 30.31
N ARG A 336 25.70 13.46 30.65
CA ARG A 336 25.88 14.10 31.97
C ARG A 336 24.72 15.02 32.33
N THR A 337 24.21 15.77 31.36
CA THR A 337 23.09 16.70 31.57
C THR A 337 21.79 15.94 31.84
N LEU A 338 21.51 14.87 31.10
CA LEU A 338 20.33 14.03 31.30
C LEU A 338 20.37 13.26 32.62
N TYR A 339 21.52 12.69 32.99
CA TYR A 339 21.70 12.02 34.29
C TYR A 339 21.45 12.98 35.47
N LYS A 340 21.97 14.22 35.38
CA LYS A 340 21.67 15.27 36.37
C LYS A 340 20.18 15.58 36.46
N LYS A 341 19.51 15.70 35.30
CA LYS A 341 18.06 15.95 35.23
C LYS A 341 17.25 14.82 35.87
N LEU A 342 17.69 13.59 35.68
CA LEU A 342 17.09 12.37 36.24
C LEU A 342 17.46 12.13 37.72
N LYS A 343 18.27 13.00 38.34
CA LYS A 343 18.81 12.82 39.69
C LYS A 343 19.62 11.51 39.86
N ARG A 344 20.23 11.04 38.77
CA ARG A 344 21.05 9.81 38.71
C ARG A 344 22.53 10.17 38.55
N VAL A 345 23.04 11.06 39.40
CA VAL A 345 24.42 11.56 39.28
C VAL A 345 25.44 10.46 39.61
N ASP A 346 25.15 9.62 40.61
CA ASP A 346 26.04 8.52 40.99
C ASP A 346 26.22 7.51 39.84
N ASP A 347 25.13 7.21 39.11
CA ASP A 347 25.20 6.36 37.91
C ASP A 347 26.07 6.97 36.80
N TRP A 348 26.06 8.30 36.66
CA TRP A 348 26.93 9.00 35.72
C TRP A 348 28.39 8.88 36.12
N GLU A 349 28.72 9.08 37.40
CA GLU A 349 30.09 8.96 37.89
C GLU A 349 30.62 7.53 37.71
N TYR A 350 29.82 6.53 38.09
CA TYR A 350 30.16 5.12 37.86
C TYR A 350 30.39 4.81 36.37
N PHE A 351 29.51 5.30 35.50
CA PHE A 351 29.65 5.10 34.06
C PHE A 351 30.91 5.76 33.49
N ILE A 352 31.18 7.03 33.82
CA ILE A 352 32.30 7.77 33.22
C ILE A 352 33.64 7.24 33.71
N GLU A 353 33.76 6.85 34.99
CA GLU A 353 34.94 6.20 35.54
C GLU A 353 35.22 4.87 34.82
N GLY A 354 34.19 4.02 34.69
CA GLY A 354 34.30 2.75 33.96
C GLY A 354 34.67 2.94 32.48
N LEU A 355 34.13 3.96 31.81
CA LEU A 355 34.47 4.29 30.43
C LEU A 355 35.94 4.72 30.29
N LEU A 356 36.44 5.56 31.21
CA LEU A 356 37.82 6.06 31.17
C LEU A 356 38.84 4.95 31.43
N GLU A 357 38.55 4.03 32.36
CA GLU A 357 39.41 2.88 32.62
C GLU A 357 39.47 1.95 31.39
N ARG A 358 38.32 1.64 30.78
CA ARG A 358 38.25 0.85 29.54
C ARG A 358 38.99 1.51 28.36
N THR A 359 39.01 2.84 28.32
CA THR A 359 39.61 3.62 27.23
C THR A 359 40.99 4.19 27.54
N LYS A 360 41.66 3.74 28.62
CA LYS A 360 42.95 4.30 29.10
C LYS A 360 44.08 4.39 28.07
N ARG A 361 44.04 3.56 27.02
CA ARG A 361 45.01 3.58 25.92
C ARG A 361 44.72 4.64 24.85
N LEU A 362 43.51 5.22 24.84
CA LEU A 362 43.05 6.20 23.86
C LEU A 362 43.37 7.63 24.35
N ARG A 363 44.66 7.98 24.41
CA ARG A 363 45.11 9.30 24.92
C ARG A 363 44.43 10.48 24.22
N ALA A 364 44.27 10.40 22.89
CA ALA A 364 43.61 11.43 22.11
C ALA A 364 42.14 11.64 22.49
N PHE A 365 41.44 10.60 22.93
CA PHE A 365 40.07 10.71 23.46
C PHE A 365 40.09 11.37 24.85
N HIS A 366 40.99 10.95 25.74
CA HIS A 366 41.14 11.53 27.09
C HIS A 366 41.47 13.04 27.05
N GLU A 367 42.35 13.45 26.13
CA GLU A 367 42.63 14.88 25.88
C GLU A 367 41.37 15.66 25.46
N GLU A 368 40.52 15.09 24.60
CA GLU A 368 39.26 15.74 24.20
C GLU A 368 38.28 15.80 25.38
N CYS A 369 38.23 14.79 26.25
CA CYS A 369 37.44 14.82 27.49
C CYS A 369 37.88 15.95 28.42
N GLN A 370 39.19 16.10 28.67
CA GLN A 370 39.77 17.17 29.49
C GLN A 370 39.48 18.55 28.90
N ARG A 371 39.74 18.75 27.60
CA ARG A 371 39.43 20.01 26.90
C ARG A 371 37.97 20.42 27.03
N SER A 372 37.10 19.42 27.08
CA SER A 372 35.67 19.61 27.21
C SER A 372 35.16 19.73 28.64
N LYS A 373 36.01 19.65 29.67
CA LYS A 373 35.60 19.65 31.09
C LYS A 373 34.60 18.53 31.40
N LEU A 374 34.78 17.36 30.78
CA LEU A 374 34.08 16.13 31.17
C LEU A 374 34.73 15.51 32.41
N ILE A 375 36.06 15.64 32.48
CA ILE A 375 36.94 15.30 33.59
C ILE A 375 37.90 16.46 33.85
#